data_AF-A0A8T2NGM3-F1
#
_entry.id   AF-A0A8T2NGM3-F1
#
_cell.length_a   1.000
_cell.length_b   1.000
_cell.length_c   1.000
_cell.angle_alpha   90.00
_cell.angle_beta   90.00
_cell.angle_gamma   90.00
#
_symmetry.space_group_name_H-M   'P 1'
#
loop_
_entity.id
_entity.type
_entity.pdbx_description
1 polymer ?
#
loop_
_entity_poly.entity_id
_entity_poly.type
_entity_poly.pdbx_seq_one_letter_code
_entity_poly.pdbx_strand_id
1 'polypeptide(L)'
;MMKRRNRSRINNPERWGQTLIACLIGMDESFTVQVFSMFLETLVDFIHVHKDDLQDWLFVLLTQLLKKMGADLLGSVQAKVQKALDVTRESFPNDLQFTILMRFTVDQTQTPNLKVKVAILKYIETLAMQMDAPDFVNSSETRLAVSRIITWTTEPKSADVRKAAQSVLIALFQLNTPEFTMLLGALPKTFQDGATKLLQNHLRHSGNPSQTPPTGSPLARHTPRSPASWSSPLTSPTNTSQNTPSPR
;
A
#
# COMPACT_ATOMS: atom_id res chain seq x y z
N MET A 1 -21.60 47.63 -24.76
CA MET A 1 -20.88 47.39 -23.49
C MET A 1 -21.02 45.91 -23.03
N MET A 2 -20.80 44.93 -23.92
CA MET A 2 -21.19 43.51 -23.69
C MET A 2 -20.02 42.54 -23.94
N LYS A 3 -19.06 42.46 -23.01
CA LYS A 3 -17.98 41.44 -23.07
C LYS A 3 -17.40 40.97 -21.72
N ARG A 4 -18.09 41.23 -20.60
CA ARG A 4 -17.61 40.88 -19.23
C ARG A 4 -18.51 39.93 -18.41
N ARG A 5 -19.75 39.62 -18.83
CA ARG A 5 -20.72 38.86 -18.00
C ARG A 5 -20.67 37.33 -18.16
N ASN A 6 -19.88 36.78 -19.10
CA ASN A 6 -19.87 35.33 -19.39
C ASN A 6 -18.63 34.57 -18.90
N ARG A 7 -17.59 35.25 -18.36
CA ARG A 7 -16.36 34.60 -17.87
C ARG A 7 -16.52 34.02 -16.45
N SER A 8 -17.38 34.62 -15.64
CA SER A 8 -17.72 34.20 -14.26
C SER A 8 -18.72 33.04 -14.16
N ARG A 9 -19.08 32.38 -15.27
CA ARG A 9 -19.90 31.15 -15.30
C ARG A 9 -19.10 29.86 -15.52
N ILE A 10 -17.83 30.01 -15.91
CA ILE A 10 -16.91 28.89 -16.23
C ILE A 10 -15.96 28.65 -15.05
N ASN A 11 -15.49 29.73 -14.39
CA ASN A 11 -14.70 29.66 -13.17
C ASN A 11 -15.62 29.60 -11.93
N ASN A 12 -16.23 28.44 -11.64
CA ASN A 12 -16.73 28.14 -10.30
C ASN A 12 -16.13 26.80 -9.81
N PRO A 13 -15.17 26.81 -8.86
CA PRO A 13 -14.55 25.58 -8.33
C PRO A 13 -15.58 24.64 -7.67
N GLU A 14 -16.68 25.15 -7.11
CA GLU A 14 -17.75 24.30 -6.56
C GLU A 14 -18.39 23.40 -7.63
N ARG A 15 -18.56 23.90 -8.85
CA ARG A 15 -19.15 23.13 -9.96
C ARG A 15 -18.18 22.09 -10.51
N TRP A 16 -16.91 22.45 -10.59
CA TRP A 16 -15.84 21.53 -10.96
C TRP A 16 -15.76 20.37 -9.97
N GLY A 17 -15.73 20.69 -8.67
CA GLY A 17 -15.79 19.73 -7.59
C GLY A 17 -17.05 18.87 -7.57
N GLN A 18 -18.24 19.46 -7.65
CA GLN A 18 -19.51 18.72 -7.71
C GLN A 18 -19.57 17.76 -8.91
N THR A 19 -19.00 18.15 -10.05
CA THR A 19 -18.88 17.27 -11.23
C THR A 19 -17.90 16.13 -10.97
N LEU A 20 -16.74 16.43 -10.36
CA LEU A 20 -15.75 15.43 -9.93
C LEU A 20 -16.36 14.39 -8.98
N ILE A 21 -17.14 14.83 -7.98
CA ILE A 21 -17.84 13.96 -7.03
C ILE A 21 -18.95 13.16 -7.75
N ALA A 22 -19.78 13.81 -8.57
CA ALA A 22 -20.85 13.14 -9.31
C ALA A 22 -20.32 12.04 -10.23
N CYS A 23 -19.15 12.24 -10.86
CA CYS A 23 -18.44 11.20 -11.59
C CYS A 23 -17.89 10.12 -10.63
N LEU A 24 -16.99 10.47 -9.70
CA LEU A 24 -16.27 9.49 -8.88
C LEU A 24 -17.19 8.62 -7.98
N ILE A 25 -18.31 9.17 -7.52
CA ILE A 25 -19.32 8.43 -6.74
C ILE A 25 -20.37 7.77 -7.66
N GLY A 26 -20.92 8.50 -8.63
CA GLY A 26 -21.98 7.98 -9.51
C GLY A 26 -21.53 6.87 -10.48
N MET A 27 -20.22 6.68 -10.67
CA MET A 27 -19.66 5.62 -11.50
C MET A 27 -19.59 4.25 -10.82
N ASP A 28 -20.11 4.05 -9.60
CA ASP A 28 -20.14 2.71 -8.96
C ASP A 28 -21.25 1.78 -9.49
N GLU A 29 -22.39 2.31 -9.96
CA GLU A 29 -23.59 1.48 -10.18
C GLU A 29 -24.19 1.49 -11.60
N SER A 30 -23.73 2.32 -12.55
CA SER A 30 -24.52 2.54 -13.80
C SER A 30 -23.78 2.82 -15.11
N PHE A 31 -22.44 2.79 -15.17
CA PHE A 31 -21.70 3.06 -16.41
C PHE A 31 -21.01 1.84 -17.01
N THR A 32 -20.99 1.77 -18.35
CA THR A 32 -20.21 0.76 -19.07
C THR A 32 -18.71 1.07 -18.95
N VAL A 33 -17.90 0.00 -18.95
CA VAL A 33 -16.43 0.05 -18.78
C VAL A 33 -15.75 1.07 -19.71
N GLN A 34 -16.27 1.22 -20.93
CA GLN A 34 -15.74 2.16 -21.93
C GLN A 34 -15.90 3.62 -21.51
N VAL A 35 -17.04 4.02 -20.93
CA VAL A 35 -17.26 5.41 -20.49
C VAL A 35 -16.41 5.72 -19.27
N PHE A 36 -16.26 4.78 -18.33
CA PHE A 36 -15.36 4.94 -17.20
C PHE A 36 -13.88 5.06 -17.62
N SER A 37 -13.46 4.31 -18.66
CA SER A 37 -12.13 4.45 -19.26
C SER A 37 -11.89 5.85 -19.83
N MET A 38 -12.84 6.40 -20.59
CA MET A 38 -12.75 7.75 -21.16
C MET A 38 -12.78 8.84 -20.07
N PHE A 39 -13.52 8.63 -18.99
CA PHE A 39 -13.49 9.52 -17.83
C PHE A 39 -12.10 9.54 -17.17
N LEU A 40 -11.46 8.39 -16.95
CA LEU A 40 -10.13 8.35 -16.32
C LEU A 40 -9.04 8.99 -17.18
N GLU A 41 -9.16 8.94 -18.51
CA GLU A 41 -8.32 9.70 -19.44
C GLU A 41 -8.54 11.21 -19.28
N THR A 42 -9.80 11.64 -19.35
CA THR A 42 -10.18 13.06 -19.19
C THR A 42 -9.81 13.61 -17.81
N LEU A 43 -9.87 12.78 -16.76
CA LEU A 43 -9.51 13.12 -15.39
C LEU A 43 -8.02 13.47 -15.25
N VAL A 44 -7.13 12.79 -15.98
CA VAL A 44 -5.70 13.09 -15.99
C VAL A 44 -5.44 14.49 -16.54
N ASP A 45 -6.04 14.84 -17.67
CA ASP A 45 -5.91 16.18 -18.26
C ASP A 45 -6.54 17.25 -17.35
N PHE A 46 -7.70 16.95 -16.78
CA PHE A 46 -8.43 17.84 -15.88
C PHE A 46 -7.64 18.18 -14.62
N ILE A 47 -6.94 17.21 -14.01
CA ILE A 47 -6.06 17.46 -12.86
C ILE A 47 -4.93 18.42 -13.24
N HIS A 48 -4.24 18.20 -14.37
CA HIS A 48 -3.15 19.08 -14.80
C HIS A 48 -3.60 20.52 -15.04
N VAL A 49 -4.79 20.73 -15.61
CA VAL A 49 -5.31 22.06 -15.95
C VAL A 49 -5.91 22.79 -14.75
N HIS A 50 -6.48 22.07 -13.77
CA HIS A 50 -7.27 22.66 -12.68
C HIS A 50 -6.73 22.40 -11.26
N LYS A 51 -5.58 21.77 -11.08
CA LYS A 51 -5.02 21.43 -9.74
C LYS A 51 -5.12 22.54 -8.69
N ASP A 52 -4.88 23.80 -9.08
CA ASP A 52 -4.92 24.96 -8.18
C ASP A 52 -6.36 25.27 -7.67
N ASP A 53 -7.40 24.98 -8.47
CA ASP A 53 -8.83 25.04 -8.11
C ASP A 53 -9.31 23.76 -7.37
N LEU A 54 -8.52 22.68 -7.38
CA LEU A 54 -8.93 21.33 -6.94
C LEU A 54 -8.41 20.93 -5.56
N GLN A 55 -7.64 21.78 -4.87
CA GLN A 55 -7.04 21.47 -3.58
C GLN A 55 -8.07 21.03 -2.52
N ASP A 56 -9.21 21.70 -2.42
CA ASP A 56 -10.31 21.34 -1.51
C ASP A 56 -10.96 19.97 -1.83
N TRP A 57 -10.85 19.54 -3.09
CA TRP A 57 -11.47 18.33 -3.62
C TRP A 57 -10.52 17.12 -3.63
N LEU A 58 -9.24 17.35 -3.34
CA LEU A 58 -8.18 16.34 -3.29
C LEU A 58 -8.51 15.18 -2.35
N PHE A 59 -9.16 15.44 -1.21
CA PHE A 59 -9.59 14.38 -0.29
C PHE A 59 -10.52 13.39 -1.00
N VAL A 60 -11.50 13.86 -1.78
CA VAL A 60 -12.44 12.98 -2.46
C VAL A 60 -11.80 12.35 -3.69
N LEU A 61 -11.01 13.10 -4.46
CA LEU A 61 -10.26 12.59 -5.61
C LEU A 61 -9.36 11.41 -5.21
N LEU A 62 -8.45 11.62 -4.26
CA LEU A 62 -7.45 10.64 -3.84
C LEU A 62 -8.12 9.43 -3.17
N THR A 63 -9.05 9.64 -2.23
CA THR A 63 -9.68 8.51 -1.52
C THR A 63 -10.60 7.68 -2.42
N GLN A 64 -11.28 8.26 -3.41
CA GLN A 64 -12.11 7.49 -4.34
C GLN A 64 -11.25 6.71 -5.35
N LEU A 65 -10.17 7.29 -5.89
CA LEU A 65 -9.23 6.55 -6.74
C LEU A 65 -8.59 5.36 -5.99
N LEU A 66 -8.19 5.55 -4.72
CA LEU A 66 -7.67 4.47 -3.87
C LEU A 66 -8.72 3.39 -3.58
N LYS A 67 -10.00 3.75 -3.43
CA LYS A 67 -11.10 2.76 -3.33
C LYS A 67 -11.29 1.98 -4.62
N LYS A 68 -11.27 2.64 -5.80
CA LYS A 68 -11.41 1.95 -7.10
C LYS A 68 -10.25 0.99 -7.40
N MET A 69 -9.03 1.25 -6.92
CA MET A 69 -7.94 0.25 -6.96
C MET A 69 -8.24 -1.05 -6.20
N GLY A 70 -9.24 -1.04 -5.31
CA GLY A 70 -9.74 -2.23 -4.63
C GLY A 70 -11.08 -2.79 -5.12
N ALA A 71 -11.63 -2.24 -6.20
CA ALA A 71 -12.74 -2.87 -6.93
C ALA A 71 -12.23 -4.07 -7.76
N ASP A 72 -13.13 -4.74 -8.49
CA ASP A 72 -12.74 -5.75 -9.49
C ASP A 72 -12.79 -5.12 -10.88
N LEU A 73 -11.62 -4.66 -11.33
CA LEU A 73 -11.43 -3.92 -12.58
C LEU A 73 -10.63 -4.75 -13.57
N LEU A 74 -10.92 -4.59 -14.86
CA LEU A 74 -10.03 -5.07 -15.92
C LEU A 74 -8.67 -4.36 -15.81
N GLY A 75 -7.57 -5.07 -16.08
CA GLY A 75 -6.22 -4.53 -15.92
C GLY A 75 -5.95 -3.23 -16.73
N SER A 76 -6.60 -3.07 -17.89
CA SER A 76 -6.54 -1.85 -18.69
C SER A 76 -7.21 -0.63 -18.01
N VAL A 77 -8.24 -0.85 -17.20
CA VAL A 77 -8.91 0.17 -16.39
C VAL A 77 -8.10 0.43 -15.12
N GLN A 78 -7.61 -0.62 -14.46
CA GLN A 78 -6.75 -0.51 -13.29
C GLN A 78 -5.49 0.31 -13.59
N ALA A 79 -4.87 0.14 -14.77
CA ALA A 79 -3.75 0.95 -15.23
C ALA A 79 -4.09 2.45 -15.37
N LYS A 80 -5.33 2.78 -15.74
CA LYS A 80 -5.81 4.17 -15.84
C LYS A 80 -6.11 4.78 -14.45
N VAL A 81 -6.68 4.00 -13.53
CA VAL A 81 -6.82 4.42 -12.12
C VAL A 81 -5.44 4.65 -11.49
N GLN A 82 -4.46 3.77 -11.78
CA GLN A 82 -3.08 3.95 -11.35
C GLN A 82 -2.46 5.23 -11.93
N LYS A 83 -2.56 5.50 -13.23
CA LYS A 83 -2.02 6.76 -13.79
C LYS A 83 -2.73 8.00 -13.25
N ALA A 84 -4.03 7.94 -12.97
CA ALA A 84 -4.73 9.03 -12.28
C ALA A 84 -4.21 9.26 -10.85
N LEU A 85 -3.88 8.18 -10.11
CA LEU A 85 -3.22 8.26 -8.80
C LEU A 85 -1.81 8.85 -8.89
N ASP A 86 -1.03 8.45 -9.90
CA ASP A 86 0.33 8.97 -10.11
C ASP A 86 0.31 10.46 -10.48
N VAL A 87 -0.59 10.88 -11.39
CA VAL A 87 -0.81 12.29 -11.74
C VAL A 87 -1.32 13.10 -10.54
N THR A 88 -2.18 12.52 -9.70
CA THR A 88 -2.57 13.15 -8.42
C THR A 88 -1.34 13.37 -7.53
N ARG A 89 -0.42 12.40 -7.47
CA ARG A 89 0.81 12.52 -6.67
C ARG A 89 1.73 13.62 -7.19
N GLU A 90 1.88 13.69 -8.50
CA GLU A 90 2.70 14.65 -9.24
C GLU A 90 2.13 16.10 -9.22
N SER A 91 0.85 16.29 -8.88
CA SER A 91 0.15 17.58 -9.05
C SER A 91 -0.13 18.38 -7.78
N PHE A 92 -0.19 17.75 -6.60
CA PHE A 92 -0.67 18.38 -5.36
C PHE A 92 0.39 18.39 -4.24
N PRO A 93 0.32 19.30 -3.25
CA PRO A 93 1.28 19.37 -2.14
C PRO A 93 1.41 18.07 -1.34
N ASN A 94 2.65 17.68 -1.02
CA ASN A 94 2.99 16.41 -0.35
C ASN A 94 2.40 16.31 1.06
N ASP A 95 2.54 17.37 1.85
CA ASP A 95 2.02 17.53 3.21
C ASP A 95 0.49 17.31 3.27
N LEU A 96 -0.24 17.87 2.31
CA LEU A 96 -1.68 17.75 2.20
C LEU A 96 -2.09 16.34 1.79
N GLN A 97 -1.42 15.75 0.79
CA GLN A 97 -1.62 14.36 0.41
C GLN A 97 -1.36 13.41 1.59
N PHE A 98 -0.26 13.59 2.32
CA PHE A 98 0.10 12.78 3.48
C PHE A 98 -0.95 12.91 4.60
N THR A 99 -1.37 14.13 4.90
CA THR A 99 -2.45 14.42 5.88
C THR A 99 -3.76 13.72 5.51
N ILE A 100 -4.15 13.73 4.22
CA ILE A 100 -5.32 13.02 3.70
C ILE A 100 -5.17 11.50 3.90
N LEU A 101 -4.00 10.93 3.59
CA LEU A 101 -3.73 9.49 3.70
C LEU A 101 -3.72 9.01 5.16
N MET A 102 -3.15 9.80 6.10
CA MET A 102 -3.20 9.47 7.53
C MET A 102 -4.64 9.45 8.03
N ARG A 103 -5.44 10.48 7.71
CA ARG A 103 -6.87 10.55 8.07
C ARG A 103 -7.68 9.40 7.47
N PHE A 104 -7.48 9.09 6.19
CA PHE A 104 -8.20 8.00 5.51
C PHE A 104 -7.83 6.60 6.03
N THR A 105 -6.58 6.40 6.47
CA THR A 105 -6.11 5.13 7.07
C THR A 105 -6.83 4.78 8.39
N VAL A 106 -7.30 5.80 9.12
CA VAL A 106 -7.94 5.64 10.44
C VAL A 106 -9.45 5.86 10.44
N ASP A 107 -10.03 6.32 9.32
CA ASP A 107 -11.45 6.61 9.16
C ASP A 107 -12.32 5.40 9.54
N GLN A 108 -13.12 5.58 10.60
CA GLN A 108 -13.97 4.53 11.17
C GLN A 108 -15.24 4.28 10.34
N THR A 109 -15.58 5.17 9.41
CA THR A 109 -16.70 4.98 8.47
C THR A 109 -16.34 4.06 7.31
N GLN A 110 -15.06 3.70 7.16
CA GLN A 110 -14.53 2.96 6.01
C GLN A 110 -14.01 1.58 6.42
N THR A 111 -14.34 0.57 5.63
CA THR A 111 -13.92 -0.83 5.82
C THR A 111 -13.04 -1.31 4.66
N PRO A 112 -11.82 -0.74 4.50
CA PRO A 112 -10.98 -1.00 3.34
C PRO A 112 -10.62 -2.48 3.19
N ASN A 113 -10.99 -3.05 2.04
CA ASN A 113 -10.68 -4.43 1.69
C ASN A 113 -9.16 -4.61 1.45
N LEU A 114 -8.70 -5.86 1.30
CA LEU A 114 -7.27 -6.18 1.18
C LEU A 114 -6.59 -5.47 -0.01
N LYS A 115 -7.27 -5.33 -1.16
CA LYS A 115 -6.75 -4.58 -2.31
C LYS A 115 -6.64 -3.07 -1.99
N VAL A 116 -7.67 -2.48 -1.38
CA VAL A 116 -7.65 -1.05 -0.95
C VAL A 116 -6.51 -0.80 0.04
N LYS A 117 -6.28 -1.68 1.02
CA LYS A 117 -5.14 -1.56 1.95
C LYS A 117 -3.81 -1.51 1.21
N VAL A 118 -3.58 -2.41 0.24
CA VAL A 118 -2.35 -2.41 -0.58
C VAL A 118 -2.22 -1.12 -1.39
N ALA A 119 -3.32 -0.59 -1.95
CA ALA A 119 -3.30 0.66 -2.70
C ALA A 119 -2.93 1.86 -1.81
N ILE A 120 -3.55 2.00 -0.63
CA ILE A 120 -3.22 3.04 0.36
C ILE A 120 -1.74 2.96 0.75
N LEU A 121 -1.27 1.76 1.11
CA LEU A 121 0.09 1.54 1.57
C LEU A 121 1.13 1.88 0.50
N LYS A 122 0.97 1.39 -0.74
CA LYS A 122 1.88 1.71 -1.85
C LYS A 122 1.88 3.20 -2.20
N TYR A 123 0.75 3.88 -2.03
CA TYR A 123 0.69 5.33 -2.24
C TYR A 123 1.49 6.09 -1.17
N ILE A 124 1.33 5.73 0.12
CA ILE A 124 2.10 6.30 1.22
C ILE A 124 3.60 6.01 1.06
N GLU A 125 3.97 4.78 0.68
CA GLU A 125 5.35 4.36 0.38
C GLU A 125 5.97 5.25 -0.71
N THR A 126 5.26 5.45 -1.83
CA THR A 126 5.75 6.25 -2.97
C THR A 126 5.79 7.74 -2.64
N LEU A 127 4.81 8.26 -1.90
CA LEU A 127 4.77 9.67 -1.47
C LEU A 127 5.89 9.98 -0.46
N ALA A 128 6.17 9.08 0.48
CA ALA A 128 7.25 9.25 1.46
C ALA A 128 8.66 9.27 0.83
N MET A 129 8.82 8.79 -0.41
CA MET A 129 10.05 8.94 -1.20
C MET A 129 10.14 10.29 -1.95
N GLN A 130 9.10 11.12 -1.88
CA GLN A 130 8.99 12.43 -2.55
C GLN A 130 8.76 13.60 -1.56
N MET A 131 8.43 13.30 -0.31
CA MET A 131 8.28 14.25 0.81
C MET A 131 9.63 14.79 1.29
N ASP A 132 9.63 16.03 1.79
CA ASP A 132 10.71 16.53 2.63
C ASP A 132 10.46 16.15 4.10
N ALA A 133 11.52 16.09 4.92
CA ALA A 133 11.42 15.69 6.32
C ALA A 133 10.39 16.46 7.18
N PRO A 134 10.11 17.78 6.96
CA PRO A 134 9.06 18.51 7.67
C PRO A 134 7.62 18.13 7.28
N ASP A 135 7.39 17.52 6.11
CA ASP A 135 6.05 17.07 5.68
C ASP A 135 5.53 15.94 6.59
N PHE A 136 6.46 15.19 7.20
CA PHE A 136 6.16 14.13 8.16
C PHE A 136 5.98 14.70 9.58
N VAL A 137 4.74 15.03 9.94
CA VAL A 137 4.40 15.60 11.26
C VAL A 137 3.87 14.52 12.22
N ASN A 138 4.40 14.46 13.45
CA ASN A 138 3.91 13.59 14.53
C ASN A 138 2.59 14.10 15.14
N SER A 139 1.51 14.08 14.37
CA SER A 139 0.15 14.41 14.83
C SER A 139 -0.54 13.22 15.53
N SER A 140 -1.70 13.49 16.12
CA SER A 140 -2.64 12.46 16.62
C SER A 140 -3.03 11.47 15.52
N GLU A 141 -3.34 12.00 14.35
CA GLU A 141 -3.77 11.29 13.14
C GLU A 141 -2.63 10.41 12.62
N THR A 142 -1.40 10.94 12.55
CA THR A 142 -0.20 10.18 12.16
C THR A 142 0.09 9.05 13.16
N ARG A 143 -0.03 9.29 14.48
CA ARG A 143 0.12 8.24 15.51
C ARG A 143 -0.91 7.12 15.36
N LEU A 144 -2.18 7.45 15.13
CA LEU A 144 -3.24 6.48 14.91
C LEU A 144 -3.04 5.72 13.58
N ALA A 145 -2.62 6.40 12.52
CA ALA A 145 -2.37 5.79 11.21
C ALA A 145 -1.16 4.84 11.23
N VAL A 146 -0.04 5.26 11.82
CA VAL A 146 1.13 4.39 12.02
C VAL A 146 0.77 3.19 12.90
N SER A 147 -0.01 3.38 13.98
CA SER A 147 -0.51 2.24 14.79
C SER A 147 -1.33 1.26 13.96
N ARG A 148 -2.24 1.77 13.10
CA ARG A 148 -3.05 0.95 12.18
C ARG A 148 -2.16 0.22 11.17
N ILE A 149 -1.17 0.87 10.58
CA ILE A 149 -0.21 0.27 9.64
C ILE A 149 0.61 -0.83 10.33
N ILE A 150 1.04 -0.64 11.58
CA ILE A 150 1.71 -1.69 12.37
C ILE A 150 0.80 -2.93 12.52
N THR A 151 -0.51 -2.77 12.79
CA THR A 151 -1.44 -3.94 12.80
C THR A 151 -1.57 -4.64 11.45
N TRP A 152 -1.32 -3.94 10.33
CA TRP A 152 -1.36 -4.52 8.99
C TRP A 152 -0.08 -5.28 8.63
N THR A 153 1.05 -5.05 9.31
CA THR A 153 2.27 -5.89 9.16
C THR A 153 2.04 -7.36 9.55
N THR A 154 0.99 -7.63 10.33
CA THR A 154 0.54 -8.96 10.76
C THR A 154 -0.77 -9.42 10.13
N GLU A 155 -1.30 -8.71 9.12
CA GLU A 155 -2.55 -9.08 8.40
C GLU A 155 -2.50 -10.55 7.93
N PRO A 156 -3.31 -11.46 8.50
CA PRO A 156 -3.18 -12.89 8.19
C PRO A 156 -3.56 -13.20 6.74
N LYS A 157 -4.56 -12.52 6.17
CA LYS A 157 -5.19 -12.88 4.89
C LYS A 157 -4.42 -12.43 3.64
N SER A 158 -3.43 -11.55 3.76
CA SER A 158 -2.65 -11.08 2.62
C SER A 158 -1.17 -10.86 2.96
N ALA A 159 -0.28 -11.55 2.26
CA ALA A 159 1.15 -11.31 2.34
C ALA A 159 1.54 -9.93 1.77
N ASP A 160 0.79 -9.42 0.79
CA ASP A 160 1.09 -8.15 0.14
C ASP A 160 0.72 -6.94 1.01
N VAL A 161 -0.37 -7.04 1.79
CA VAL A 161 -0.66 -6.07 2.85
C VAL A 161 0.47 -6.05 3.88
N ARG A 162 0.95 -7.23 4.32
CA ARG A 162 2.07 -7.31 5.28
C ARG A 162 3.35 -6.68 4.73
N LYS A 163 3.71 -6.97 3.48
CA LYS A 163 4.89 -6.40 2.79
C LYS A 163 4.78 -4.89 2.64
N ALA A 164 3.68 -4.39 2.07
CA ALA A 164 3.49 -2.94 1.85
C ALA A 164 3.43 -2.16 3.19
N ALA A 165 2.87 -2.75 4.25
CA ALA A 165 2.90 -2.16 5.59
C ALA A 165 4.34 -2.10 6.16
N GLN A 166 5.18 -3.09 5.86
CA GLN A 166 6.60 -3.06 6.24
C GLN A 166 7.37 -2.00 5.45
N SER A 167 7.16 -1.91 4.13
CA SER A 167 7.72 -0.83 3.30
C SER A 167 7.39 0.56 3.85
N VAL A 168 6.12 0.85 4.15
CA VAL A 168 5.70 2.17 4.65
C VAL A 168 6.40 2.53 5.96
N LEU A 169 6.53 1.59 6.90
CA LEU A 169 7.21 1.86 8.17
C LEU A 169 8.73 2.08 7.99
N ILE A 170 9.34 1.46 6.98
CA ILE A 170 10.74 1.71 6.60
C ILE A 170 10.89 3.08 5.93
N ALA A 171 10.02 3.41 4.96
CA ALA A 171 10.06 4.67 4.23
C ALA A 171 9.86 5.88 5.16
N LEU A 172 8.87 5.83 6.07
CA LEU A 172 8.63 6.91 7.04
C LEU A 172 9.76 7.04 8.07
N PHE A 173 10.41 5.93 8.46
CA PHE A 173 11.61 5.96 9.30
C PHE A 173 12.81 6.58 8.57
N GLN A 174 12.97 6.31 7.27
CA GLN A 174 14.05 6.89 6.46
C GLN A 174 13.82 8.38 6.13
N LEU A 175 12.56 8.79 5.93
CA LEU A 175 12.16 10.17 5.67
C LEU A 175 12.50 11.11 6.84
N ASN A 176 12.18 10.72 8.08
CA ASN A 176 12.49 11.52 9.26
C ASN A 176 12.70 10.62 10.49
N THR A 177 13.90 10.04 10.63
CA THR A 177 14.26 9.12 11.73
C THR A 177 14.00 9.68 13.14
N PRO A 178 14.38 10.93 13.48
CA PRO A 178 14.09 11.50 14.81
C PRO A 178 12.60 11.59 15.10
N GLU A 179 11.81 12.16 14.19
CA GLU A 179 10.37 12.36 14.38
C GLU A 179 9.62 11.02 14.42
N PHE A 180 10.01 10.04 13.58
CA PHE A 180 9.45 8.70 13.60
C PHE A 180 9.76 7.96 14.92
N THR A 181 10.95 8.18 15.49
CA THR A 181 11.34 7.63 16.80
C THR A 181 10.55 8.27 17.94
N MET A 182 10.34 9.59 17.90
CA MET A 182 9.45 10.30 18.83
C MET A 182 7.99 9.86 18.69
N LEU A 183 7.52 9.58 17.47
CA LEU A 183 6.19 9.04 17.21
C LEU A 183 6.03 7.65 17.84
N LEU A 184 6.97 6.72 17.58
CA LEU A 184 6.94 5.38 18.19
C LEU A 184 6.97 5.45 19.72
N GLY A 185 7.77 6.35 20.31
CA GLY A 185 7.84 6.53 21.76
C GLY A 185 6.50 6.85 22.43
N ALA A 186 5.56 7.47 21.70
CA ALA A 186 4.21 7.78 22.14
C ALA A 186 3.18 6.64 21.91
N LEU A 187 3.58 5.52 21.29
CA LEU A 187 2.69 4.37 21.04
C LEU A 187 2.80 3.29 22.15
N PRO A 188 1.74 2.50 22.38
CA PRO A 188 1.78 1.30 23.21
C PRO A 188 2.97 0.38 22.91
N LYS A 189 3.56 -0.20 23.98
CA LYS A 189 4.84 -0.93 23.91
C LYS A 189 4.87 -2.08 22.90
N THR A 190 3.75 -2.79 22.73
CA THR A 190 3.59 -3.85 21.72
C THR A 190 3.80 -3.35 20.28
N PHE A 191 3.40 -2.13 19.96
CA PHE A 191 3.64 -1.52 18.64
C PHE A 191 5.10 -1.06 18.48
N GLN A 192 5.70 -0.50 19.54
CA GLN A 192 7.13 -0.15 19.56
C GLN A 192 8.00 -1.37 19.25
N ASP A 193 7.75 -2.50 19.91
CA ASP A 193 8.58 -3.70 19.80
C ASP A 193 8.42 -4.37 18.42
N GLY A 194 7.21 -4.36 17.87
CA GLY A 194 6.93 -4.80 16.50
C GLY A 194 7.67 -3.96 15.46
N ALA A 195 7.58 -2.63 15.55
CA ALA A 195 8.26 -1.70 14.63
C ALA A 195 9.80 -1.74 14.80
N THR A 196 10.30 -1.83 16.03
CA THR A 196 11.74 -1.88 16.31
C THR A 196 12.37 -3.14 15.72
N LYS A 197 11.73 -4.31 15.88
CA LYS A 197 12.19 -5.58 15.30
C LYS A 197 12.23 -5.54 13.77
N LEU A 198 11.24 -4.88 13.14
CA LEU A 198 11.15 -4.67 11.70
C LEU A 198 12.31 -3.80 11.19
N LEU A 199 12.55 -2.64 11.83
CA LEU A 199 13.61 -1.71 11.46
C LEU A 199 15.02 -2.28 11.70
N GLN A 200 15.24 -2.99 12.81
CA GLN A 200 16.49 -3.71 13.09
C GLN A 200 16.78 -4.77 12.02
N ASN A 201 15.75 -5.52 11.59
CA ASN A 201 15.89 -6.47 10.48
C ASN A 201 16.25 -5.74 9.19
N HIS A 202 15.57 -4.63 8.84
CA HIS A 202 15.87 -3.86 7.64
C HIS A 202 17.33 -3.36 7.63
N LEU A 203 17.78 -2.72 8.70
CA LEU A 203 19.15 -2.18 8.82
C LEU A 203 20.22 -3.29 8.66
N ARG A 204 19.98 -4.49 9.19
CA ARG A 204 20.90 -5.64 9.05
C ARG A 204 20.99 -6.20 7.64
N HIS A 205 19.96 -6.04 6.79
CA HIS A 205 20.00 -6.47 5.39
C HIS A 205 20.48 -5.34 4.46
N SER A 206 20.12 -4.09 4.76
CA SER A 206 20.59 -2.90 4.03
C SER A 206 22.09 -2.64 4.23
N GLY A 207 22.61 -2.88 5.44
CA GLY A 207 24.02 -2.68 5.80
C GLY A 207 25.02 -3.70 5.24
N ASN A 208 24.67 -4.50 4.22
CA ASN A 208 25.57 -5.48 3.61
C ASN A 208 25.56 -5.42 2.06
N PRO A 209 26.09 -4.35 1.42
CA PRO A 209 26.12 -4.24 -0.05
C PRO A 209 27.15 -5.15 -0.74
N SER A 210 27.98 -5.86 0.02
CA SER A 210 29.19 -6.53 -0.47
C SER A 210 29.34 -7.94 0.09
N GLN A 211 28.66 -8.90 -0.54
CA GLN A 211 29.01 -10.32 -0.41
C GLN A 211 29.15 -10.98 -1.79
N THR A 212 30.05 -10.42 -2.59
CA THR A 212 30.64 -11.12 -3.73
C THR A 212 31.24 -12.45 -3.25
N PRO A 213 30.85 -13.62 -3.79
CA PRO A 213 31.51 -14.86 -3.44
C PRO A 213 33.00 -14.79 -3.88
N PRO A 214 33.95 -15.20 -3.03
CA PRO A 214 35.36 -15.19 -3.38
C PRO A 214 35.59 -16.12 -4.57
N THR A 215 35.88 -15.53 -5.74
CA THR A 215 36.01 -16.26 -7.01
C THR A 215 37.38 -16.93 -7.09
N GLY A 216 37.56 -17.97 -6.29
CA GLY A 216 38.77 -18.79 -6.24
C GLY A 216 38.64 -20.01 -7.16
N SER A 217 39.47 -20.06 -8.21
CA SER A 217 39.71 -21.25 -9.04
C SER A 217 41.07 -21.09 -9.73
N PRO A 218 41.90 -22.14 -9.75
CA PRO A 218 41.92 -22.97 -10.95
C PRO A 218 42.17 -24.49 -10.74
N LEU A 219 41.74 -25.28 -11.74
CA LEU A 219 42.29 -26.57 -12.20
C LEU A 219 42.43 -27.79 -11.23
N ALA A 220 41.42 -28.68 -11.26
CA ALA A 220 41.53 -30.16 -11.35
C ALA A 220 40.09 -30.75 -11.43
N ARG A 221 39.57 -31.29 -12.54
CA ARG A 221 39.86 -32.56 -13.26
C ARG A 221 39.49 -33.84 -12.48
N HIS A 222 38.57 -34.62 -13.08
CA HIS A 222 38.19 -36.04 -12.90
C HIS A 222 36.80 -36.39 -12.34
N THR A 223 36.03 -37.09 -13.20
CA THR A 223 35.04 -38.18 -12.96
C THR A 223 33.89 -38.01 -11.94
N PRO A 224 32.61 -38.09 -12.38
CA PRO A 224 31.52 -38.49 -11.49
C PRO A 224 31.60 -39.99 -11.19
N ARG A 225 31.32 -40.40 -9.96
CA ARG A 225 31.33 -41.83 -9.57
C ARG A 225 30.25 -42.13 -8.53
N SER A 226 29.13 -42.71 -8.97
CA SER A 226 28.07 -43.19 -8.09
C SER A 226 28.48 -44.48 -7.37
N PRO A 227 28.18 -44.61 -6.06
CA PRO A 227 27.90 -45.89 -5.42
C PRO A 227 26.39 -46.17 -5.45
N ALA A 228 26.00 -47.44 -5.43
CA ALA A 228 24.60 -47.88 -5.45
C ALA A 228 24.16 -48.43 -4.07
N SER A 229 22.97 -49.05 -4.07
CA SER A 229 22.47 -50.02 -3.08
C SER A 229 22.40 -49.60 -1.60
N TRP A 230 21.17 -49.39 -1.13
CA TRP A 230 20.67 -50.05 0.09
C TRP A 230 19.30 -50.66 -0.20
N SER A 231 19.02 -51.81 0.40
CA SER A 231 17.94 -52.74 -0.02
C SER A 231 16.74 -52.73 0.93
N SER A 232 15.57 -53.08 0.40
CA SER A 232 14.41 -53.51 1.20
C SER A 232 14.72 -54.80 1.96
N PRO A 233 13.99 -55.08 3.05
CA PRO A 233 13.16 -56.28 3.02
C PRO A 233 11.74 -56.10 3.59
N LEU A 234 10.80 -56.92 3.12
CA LEU A 234 9.55 -57.22 3.81
C LEU A 234 9.72 -58.48 4.68
N THR A 235 9.10 -58.50 5.85
CA THR A 235 8.42 -59.69 6.41
C THR A 235 7.32 -59.26 7.40
N SER A 236 6.33 -60.13 7.58
CA SER A 236 5.14 -59.94 8.44
C SER A 236 5.05 -61.11 9.46
N PRO A 237 3.88 -61.44 10.03
CA PRO A 237 3.12 -60.78 11.11
C PRO A 237 3.04 -61.66 12.39
N THR A 238 2.23 -61.32 13.40
CA THR A 238 1.22 -62.21 14.06
C THR A 238 0.56 -61.58 15.32
N ASN A 239 -0.72 -61.98 15.55
CA ASN A 239 -1.58 -61.92 16.75
C ASN A 239 -0.89 -61.92 18.15
N THR A 240 -1.54 -61.54 19.28
CA THR A 240 -2.99 -61.40 19.60
C THR A 240 -3.26 -60.09 20.43
N SER A 241 -4.28 -59.84 21.28
CA SER A 241 -5.31 -60.64 21.98
C SER A 241 -6.59 -59.86 22.39
N GLN A 242 -7.46 -60.56 23.13
CA GLN A 242 -8.64 -60.21 23.94
C GLN A 242 -8.86 -58.72 24.33
N ASN A 243 -10.05 -58.09 24.25
CA ASN A 243 -11.47 -58.45 24.47
C ASN A 243 -12.00 -58.17 25.91
N THR A 244 -12.79 -57.09 26.10
CA THR A 244 -14.05 -57.01 26.91
C THR A 244 -14.70 -55.60 26.87
N PRO A 245 -16.00 -55.41 27.20
CA PRO A 245 -16.77 -54.19 26.88
C PRO A 245 -17.21 -53.32 28.09
N SER A 246 -17.88 -52.19 27.78
CA SER A 246 -18.58 -51.25 28.69
C SER A 246 -19.70 -51.90 29.54
N PRO A 247 -20.15 -51.25 30.65
CA PRO A 247 -21.14 -50.15 30.55
C PRO A 247 -20.85 -49.00 31.56
N ARG A 248 -21.66 -47.95 31.74
CA ARG A 248 -23.02 -47.64 31.25
C ARG A 248 -23.19 -46.14 30.98
#